data_AF-A0A2P7B505-F1
#
_entry.id   AF-A0A2P7B505-F1
#
_cell.length_a   1.000
_cell.length_b   1.000
_cell.length_c   1.000
_cell.angle_alpha   90.00
_cell.angle_beta   90.00
_cell.angle_gamma   90.00
#
_symmetry.space_group_name_H-M   'P 1'
#
loop_
_entity.id
_entity.type
_entity.pdbx_description
1 polymer ?
#
loop_
_entity_poly.entity_id
_entity_poly.type
_entity_poly.pdbx_seq_one_letter_code
_entity_poly.pdbx_strand_id
1 'polypeptide(L)' 'MPEISKCIQAWVDVNITSQAHEEDKVQMVQEADDLKTHALAEGFTLEELRDACNGDILAFLMDRQNANKNMGPAKDD' A
#
# COMPACT_ATOMS: atom_id res chain seq x y z
N MET A 1 13.98 6.29 15.61
CA MET A 1 12.99 6.84 14.66
C MET A 1 12.08 5.70 14.26
N PRO A 2 10.75 5.82 14.37
CA PRO A 2 9.86 4.88 13.69
C PRO A 2 10.19 4.89 12.20
N GLU A 3 10.40 3.71 11.61
CA GLU A 3 10.68 3.60 10.19
C GLU A 3 9.37 3.77 9.44
N ILE A 4 9.30 4.75 8.55
CA ILE A 4 8.11 4.98 7.71
C ILE A 4 7.71 3.71 6.94
N SER A 5 8.68 2.86 6.59
CA SER A 5 8.45 1.55 5.99
C SER A 5 7.57 0.64 6.86
N LYS A 6 7.69 0.70 8.20
CA LYS A 6 6.83 -0.05 9.14
C LYS A 6 5.43 0.53 9.22
N CYS A 7 5.30 1.86 9.18
CA CYS A 7 4.02 2.56 9.14
C CYS A 7 3.22 2.16 7.88
N ILE A 8 3.86 2.25 6.71
CA ILE A 8 3.28 1.82 5.43
C ILE A 8 2.93 0.33 5.46
N GLN A 9 3.82 -0.51 5.97
CA GLN A 9 3.58 -1.95 6.03
C GLN A 9 2.38 -2.31 6.92
N ALA A 10 2.22 -1.63 8.07
CA ALA A 10 1.09 -1.82 8.97
C ALA A 10 -0.22 -1.35 8.33
N TRP A 11 -0.22 -0.21 7.64
CA TRP A 11 -1.39 0.29 6.91
C TRP A 11 -1.77 -0.66 5.77
N VAL A 12 -0.80 -1.14 4.99
CA VAL A 12 -1.00 -2.10 3.90
C VAL A 12 -1.57 -3.42 4.40
N ASP A 13 -1.10 -3.94 5.54
CA ASP A 13 -1.61 -5.19 6.13
C ASP A 13 -3.10 -5.09 6.51
N VAL A 14 -3.54 -3.91 6.96
CA VAL A 14 -4.93 -3.65 7.36
C VAL A 14 -5.84 -3.35 6.17
N ASN A 15 -5.38 -2.57 5.19
CA ASN A 15 -6.22 -2.07 4.10
C ASN A 15 -6.13 -2.88 2.80
N ILE A 16 -4.97 -3.48 2.47
CA ILE A 16 -4.83 -4.37 1.31
C ILE A 16 -5.35 -5.76 1.70
N THR A 17 -6.67 -5.88 1.85
CA THR A 17 -7.35 -7.17 1.98
C THR A 17 -7.55 -7.77 0.58
N SER A 18 -7.29 -9.08 0.41
CA SER A 18 -7.14 -9.80 -0.89
C SER A 18 -8.26 -9.67 -1.93
N GLN A 19 -9.31 -8.89 -1.70
CA GLN A 19 -10.46 -8.75 -2.59
C GLN A 19 -10.50 -7.37 -3.24
N ALA A 20 -9.57 -7.11 -4.15
CA ALA A 20 -9.70 -5.99 -5.07
C ALA A 20 -10.07 -6.52 -6.46
N HIS A 21 -11.25 -6.13 -6.93
CA HIS A 21 -11.74 -6.39 -8.28
C HIS A 21 -11.19 -5.32 -9.24
N GLU A 22 -11.35 -5.52 -10.55
CA GLU A 22 -10.83 -4.58 -11.57
C GLU A 22 -11.50 -3.19 -11.55
N GLU A 23 -12.57 -3.00 -10.76
CA GLU A 23 -13.22 -1.71 -10.50
C GLU A 23 -12.44 -0.83 -9.50
N ASP A 24 -11.41 -1.37 -8.83
CA ASP A 24 -10.68 -0.75 -7.72
C ASP A 24 -9.73 0.40 -8.10
N LYS A 25 -9.59 0.81 -9.37
CA LYS A 25 -8.67 1.92 -9.72
C LYS A 25 -8.98 3.22 -8.96
N VAL A 26 -10.25 3.48 -8.71
CA VAL A 26 -10.68 4.64 -7.89
C VAL A 26 -10.34 4.40 -6.42
N GLN A 27 -10.55 3.18 -5.92
CA GLN A 27 -10.16 2.80 -4.55
C GLN A 27 -8.66 2.94 -4.35
N MET A 28 -7.81 2.51 -5.28
CA MET A 28 -6.35 2.62 -5.14
C MET A 28 -5.86 4.06 -5.03
N VAL A 29 -6.48 5.00 -5.76
CA VAL A 29 -6.17 6.43 -5.63
C VAL A 29 -6.55 6.92 -4.23
N GLN A 30 -7.69 6.47 -3.72
CA GLN A 30 -8.20 6.83 -2.41
C GLN A 30 -7.35 6.24 -1.28
N GLU A 31 -6.94 4.98 -1.42
CA GLU A 31 -6.00 4.28 -0.55
C GLU A 31 -4.63 4.96 -0.50
N ALA A 32 -4.10 5.37 -1.65
CA ALA A 32 -2.87 6.14 -1.70
C ALA A 32 -2.99 7.48 -0.97
N ASP A 33 -4.15 8.13 -1.00
CA ASP A 33 -4.39 9.38 -0.28
C ASP A 33 -4.59 9.18 1.23
N ASP A 34 -5.23 8.08 1.61
CA ASP A 34 -5.40 7.68 3.00
C ASP A 34 -4.05 7.33 3.64
N LEU A 35 -3.19 6.59 2.91
CA LEU A 35 -1.83 6.30 3.34
C LEU A 35 -1.00 7.59 3.53
N LYS A 36 -1.12 8.58 2.62
CA LYS A 36 -0.49 9.89 2.79
C LYS A 36 -0.97 10.60 4.05
N THR A 37 -2.28 10.59 4.27
CA THR A 37 -2.90 11.22 5.44
C THR A 37 -2.42 10.56 6.73
N HIS A 38 -2.33 9.23 6.74
CA HIS A 38 -1.82 8.45 7.87
C HIS A 38 -0.35 8.76 8.15
N ALA A 39 0.51 8.77 7.13
CA ALA A 39 1.92 9.11 7.25
C ALA A 39 2.13 10.54 7.79
N LEU A 40 1.36 11.51 7.30
CA LEU A 40 1.37 12.89 7.79
C LEU A 40 0.92 12.98 9.25
N ALA A 41 -0.09 12.20 9.65
CA ALA A 41 -0.57 12.15 11.04
C ALA A 41 0.45 11.55 12.01
N GLU A 42 1.25 10.58 11.54
CA GLU A 42 2.39 10.00 12.28
C GLU A 42 3.60 10.95 12.36
N GLY A 43 3.57 12.06 11.60
CA GLY A 43 4.63 13.07 11.58
C GLY A 43 5.68 12.87 10.48
N PHE A 44 5.43 11.99 9.52
CA PHE A 44 6.28 11.82 8.34
C PHE A 44 5.94 12.82 7.25
N THR A 45 6.92 13.12 6.41
CA THR A 45 6.71 13.96 5.23
C THR A 45 6.27 13.15 4.00
N LEU A 46 5.61 13.82 3.05
CA LEU A 46 5.30 13.20 1.75
C LEU A 46 6.55 12.75 0.99
N GLU A 47 7.69 13.44 1.18
CA GLU A 47 8.97 13.07 0.58
C GLU A 47 9.49 11.75 1.16
N GLU A 48 9.47 11.59 2.48
CA GLU A 48 9.83 10.32 3.12
C GLU A 48 8.89 9.19 2.69
N LEU A 49 7.59 9.47 2.58
CA LEU A 49 6.61 8.48 2.13
C LEU A 49 6.90 8.05 0.69
N ARG A 50 7.20 9.02 -0.17
CA ARG A 50 7.55 8.77 -1.56
C ARG A 50 8.83 7.97 -1.67
N ASP A 51 9.86 8.31 -0.91
CA ASP A 51 11.13 7.57 -0.86
C ASP A 51 10.92 6.12 -0.42
N ALA A 52 10.11 5.92 0.62
CA ALA A 52 9.77 4.59 1.14
C ALA A 52 8.91 3.76 0.18
N CYS A 53 8.07 4.42 -0.63
CA CYS A 53 7.32 3.81 -1.73
C CYS A 53 8.11 3.75 -3.05
N ASN A 54 9.43 3.96 -3.02
CA ASN A 54 10.31 3.87 -4.18
C ASN A 54 9.95 4.85 -5.32
N GLY A 55 9.43 6.02 -4.97
CA GLY A 55 9.07 7.09 -5.90
C GLY A 55 7.58 7.21 -6.20
N ASP A 56 6.83 6.11 -6.18
CA ASP A 56 5.41 6.08 -6.57
C ASP A 56 4.57 5.23 -5.63
N ILE A 57 3.82 5.91 -4.76
CA ILE A 57 2.94 5.30 -3.75
C ILE A 57 1.88 4.40 -4.40
N LEU A 58 1.27 4.89 -5.48
CA LEU A 58 0.23 4.17 -6.21
C LEU A 58 0.78 2.89 -6.83
N ALA A 59 1.95 2.96 -7.48
CA ALA A 59 2.62 1.80 -8.06
C ALA A 59 3.03 0.79 -6.97
N PHE A 60 3.52 1.26 -5.82
CA PHE A 60 3.87 0.42 -4.68
C PHE A 60 2.65 -0.33 -4.12
N LEU A 61 1.52 0.35 -3.93
CA LEU A 61 0.27 -0.29 -3.48
C LEU A 61 -0.22 -1.31 -4.50
N MET A 62 -0.14 -0.99 -5.80
CA MET A 62 -0.50 -1.89 -6.90
C MET A 62 0.34 -3.16 -6.92
N ASP A 63 1.65 -3.03 -6.73
CA ASP A 63 2.57 -4.15 -6.62
C ASP A 63 2.23 -5.03 -5.41
N ARG A 64 1.98 -4.42 -4.24
CA ARG A 64 1.61 -5.16 -3.01
C ARG A 64 0.29 -5.89 -3.12
N GLN A 65 -0.71 -5.26 -3.71
CA GLN A 65 -2.01 -5.85 -3.96
C GLN A 65 -1.91 -7.01 -4.95
N ASN A 66 -1.13 -6.85 -6.01
CA ASN A 66 -0.88 -7.89 -7.00
C ASN A 66 -0.07 -9.06 -6.40
N ALA A 67 0.92 -8.77 -5.56
CA ALA A 67 1.67 -9.77 -4.81
C ALA A 67 0.78 -10.56 -3.84
N ASN A 68 -0.15 -9.89 -3.14
CA ASN A 68 -1.13 -10.55 -2.26
C ASN A 68 -2.11 -11.43 -3.05
N LYS A 69 -2.57 -10.97 -4.22
CA LYS A 69 -3.44 -11.74 -5.13
C LYS A 69 -2.75 -12.99 -5.70
N ASN A 70 -1.48 -12.87 -6.06
CA ASN A 70 -0.69 -13.97 -6.62
C ASN A 70 -0.24 -15.00 -5.55
N MET A 71 -0.51 -14.74 -4.27
CA MET A 71 -0.35 -15.68 -3.16
C MET A 71 -1.66 -16.40 -2.79
N GLY A 72 -2.73 -16.25 -3.60
CA GLY A 72 -3.84 -17.20 -3.60
C GLY A 72 -3.30 -18.61 -3.89
N PRO A 73 -3.81 -19.66 -3.22
CA PRO A 73 -3.12 -20.95 -3.12
C PRO A 73 -2.71 -21.41 -4.50
N ALA A 74 -1.41 -21.63 -4.68
CA ALA A 74 -0.91 -22.51 -5.71
C ALA A 74 -1.81 -23.75 -5.64
N LYS A 75 -2.68 -23.92 -6.64
CA LYS A 75 -3.24 -25.23 -6.92
C LYS A 75 -2.02 -26.01 -7.41
N ASP A 76 -1.40 -26.74 -6.48
CA ASP A 76 -0.56 -27.87 -6.82
C ASP A 76 -1.30 -28.68 -7.89
N ASP A 77 -0.58 -28.89 -9.00
CA ASP A 77 -0.95 -29.60 -10.22
C ASP A 77 -1.35 -31.06 -9.93
#